data_AF-A0A2V7WCQ3-F1
#
_entry.id   AF-A0A2V7WCQ3-F1
#
_cell.length_a   1.000
_cell.length_b   1.000
_cell.length_c   1.000
_cell.angle_alpha   90.00
_cell.angle_beta   90.00
_cell.angle_gamma   90.00
#
_symmetry.space_group_name_H-M   'P 1'
#
loop_
_entity.id
_entity.type
_entity.pdbx_description
1 polymer ?
#
loop_
_entity_poly.entity_id
_entity_poly.type
_entity_poly.pdbx_seq_one_letter_code
_entity_poly.pdbx_strand_id
1 'polypeptide(L)'
;MSVMLAVMLLAATDARIDGATGIWFPPYAPREVYIAGTDPAHPYSADVKKAFADDPQLASEVCAAVAEWKPAGTGASDPRVAQKRTMLAMMCIGGAWKKKEDTAANDARAMLERAFAEADAAPAFSTDLPWDDFVQDLGKQPEHERLVTAARAVLAHVPTTSGSVALLLEQFANVSHVPAAVSYRIVVDALAKRAEGTDATYGEIAAHRYALFFTADYKGARRVTQRIFDAGHATSETYEPLFRALLDRIDGNAATFQQEIQRCPKPSEEAIEAFYGYEEPEIHCRAWIESLAARALDVTSVTPSPVLRDVIRECAASQYPIIAVNAARDQLQFDAAGAKQNAERLVAQRSKIPSGIYADALLVLRRVALFADKDNDRAIQIIGCWLSAMGYEAELPDDGWQRLAKNDAAASGIHEVAQVERMYEESSTAAAQKNDFARIRHNIEALLAFELDVGGHLDVVRDRLTTLAQKEMEQGDRDRAAAIRAYLGNHRSAPWTPAESKVPPSHCE
;
A
#
# COMPACT_ATOMS: atom_id res chain seq x y z
N MET A 1 -27.40 0.81 66.64
CA MET A 1 -27.41 1.33 65.25
C MET A 1 -26.02 1.32 64.58
N SER A 2 -25.03 0.55 65.05
CA SER A 2 -23.66 0.58 64.47
C SER A 2 -23.16 -0.75 63.90
N VAL A 3 -24.02 -1.76 63.78
CA VAL A 3 -23.63 -3.08 63.21
C VAL A 3 -24.15 -3.24 61.77
N MET A 4 -25.26 -2.57 61.40
CA MET A 4 -25.87 -2.70 60.08
C MET A 4 -25.18 -1.86 58.98
N LEU A 5 -24.51 -0.75 59.34
CA LEU A 5 -23.75 0.06 58.37
C LEU A 5 -22.37 -0.54 58.03
N ALA A 6 -21.76 -1.30 58.94
CA ALA A 6 -20.49 -1.97 58.68
C ALA A 6 -20.65 -3.18 57.72
N VAL A 7 -21.85 -3.76 57.63
CA VAL A 7 -22.13 -4.90 56.74
C VAL A 7 -22.44 -4.45 55.30
N MET A 8 -22.89 -3.21 55.08
CA MET A 8 -23.09 -2.67 53.72
C MET A 8 -21.84 -2.05 53.10
N LEU A 9 -20.83 -1.68 53.91
CA LEU A 9 -19.52 -1.22 53.42
C LEU A 9 -18.48 -2.34 53.22
N LEU A 10 -18.87 -3.60 53.48
CA LEU A 10 -18.06 -4.81 53.30
C LEU A 10 -18.75 -5.82 52.35
N ALA A 11 -19.57 -5.34 51.43
CA ALA A 11 -20.08 -6.14 50.32
C ALA A 11 -18.95 -6.41 49.29
N ALA A 12 -18.04 -7.29 49.68
CA ALA A 12 -17.12 -8.10 48.88
C ALA A 12 -16.61 -7.47 47.56
N THR A 13 -15.53 -6.68 47.66
CA THR A 13 -14.49 -6.56 46.62
C THR A 13 -13.66 -7.84 46.52
N ASP A 14 -14.31 -9.00 46.53
CA ASP A 14 -13.62 -10.30 46.60
C ASP A 14 -13.62 -10.90 45.19
N ALA A 15 -12.44 -11.18 44.65
CA ALA A 15 -12.25 -11.79 43.33
C ALA A 15 -12.66 -13.27 43.26
N ARG A 16 -13.32 -13.76 44.31
CA ARG A 16 -13.64 -15.16 44.53
C ARG A 16 -14.68 -15.67 43.54
N ILE A 17 -14.29 -16.69 42.78
CA ILE A 17 -15.18 -17.45 41.90
C ILE A 17 -16.12 -18.32 42.74
N ASP A 18 -17.42 -18.32 42.42
CA ASP A 18 -18.39 -19.24 43.04
C ASP A 18 -18.01 -20.68 42.70
N GLY A 19 -17.64 -21.46 43.72
CA GLY A 19 -17.18 -22.84 43.57
C GLY A 19 -18.21 -23.76 42.93
N ALA A 20 -19.51 -23.46 43.05
CA ALA A 20 -20.57 -24.26 42.45
C ALA A 20 -20.81 -23.94 40.97
N THR A 21 -20.64 -22.68 40.55
CA THR A 21 -21.03 -22.21 39.21
C THR A 21 -19.86 -21.79 38.33
N GLY A 22 -18.66 -21.62 38.88
CA GLY A 22 -17.49 -21.12 38.15
C GLY A 22 -17.64 -19.69 37.66
N ILE A 23 -18.57 -18.92 38.24
CA ILE A 23 -18.87 -17.53 37.88
C ILE A 23 -18.40 -16.62 39.01
N TRP A 24 -17.82 -15.47 38.65
CA TRP A 24 -17.70 -14.34 39.57
C TRP A 24 -18.94 -13.45 39.45
N PHE A 25 -19.55 -13.07 40.57
CA PHE A 25 -20.76 -12.25 40.57
C PHE A 25 -20.42 -10.80 40.93
N PRO A 26 -20.76 -9.81 40.10
CA PRO A 26 -20.54 -8.40 40.41
C PRO A 26 -21.25 -7.97 41.70
N PRO A 27 -20.74 -6.95 42.42
CA PRO A 27 -21.30 -6.52 43.70
C PRO A 27 -22.61 -5.72 43.57
N TYR A 28 -23.10 -5.48 42.35
CA TYR A 28 -24.26 -4.62 42.08
C TYR A 28 -25.62 -5.29 42.30
N ALA A 29 -25.67 -6.63 42.32
CA ALA A 29 -26.86 -7.38 42.64
C ALA A 29 -26.52 -8.74 43.30
N PRO A 30 -27.47 -9.35 44.04
CA PRO A 30 -27.28 -10.69 44.58
C PRO A 30 -27.06 -11.76 43.50
N ARG A 31 -26.32 -12.82 43.85
CA ARG A 31 -26.04 -14.00 43.01
C ARG A 31 -27.30 -14.54 42.31
N GLU A 32 -28.41 -14.62 43.02
CA GLU A 32 -29.68 -15.19 42.55
C GLU A 32 -30.27 -14.37 41.40
N VAL A 33 -30.09 -13.05 41.40
CA VAL A 33 -30.55 -12.14 40.33
C VAL A 33 -29.79 -12.45 39.04
N TYR A 34 -28.47 -12.62 39.13
CA TYR A 34 -27.66 -12.96 37.98
C TYR A 34 -27.91 -14.37 37.47
N ILE A 35 -28.17 -15.36 38.34
CA ILE A 35 -28.49 -16.74 37.91
C ILE A 35 -29.86 -16.79 37.23
N ALA A 36 -30.88 -16.16 37.81
CA ALA A 36 -32.23 -16.16 37.27
C ALA A 36 -32.33 -15.38 35.94
N GLY A 37 -31.55 -14.29 35.80
CA GLY A 37 -31.53 -13.46 34.60
C GLY A 37 -32.83 -12.69 34.36
N THR A 38 -33.60 -12.45 35.42
CA THR A 38 -34.95 -11.89 35.35
C THR A 38 -35.02 -10.38 35.52
N ASP A 39 -33.94 -9.76 36.01
CA ASP A 39 -33.89 -8.32 36.26
C ASP A 39 -33.14 -7.58 35.14
N PRO A 40 -33.83 -6.78 34.31
CA PRO A 40 -33.20 -6.00 33.26
C PRO A 40 -32.35 -4.84 33.79
N ALA A 41 -32.49 -4.45 35.06
CA ALA A 41 -31.65 -3.41 35.68
C ALA A 41 -30.22 -3.88 35.98
N HIS A 42 -29.99 -5.20 36.05
CA HIS A 42 -28.70 -5.82 36.37
C HIS A 42 -28.22 -6.83 35.32
N PRO A 43 -27.94 -6.38 34.07
CA PRO A 43 -27.40 -7.26 33.05
C PRO A 43 -25.96 -7.65 33.41
N TYR A 44 -25.74 -8.94 33.64
CA TYR A 44 -24.47 -9.52 34.08
C TYR A 44 -23.23 -8.98 33.34
N SER A 45 -23.28 -8.89 32.01
CA SER A 45 -22.16 -8.36 31.21
C SER A 45 -21.88 -6.88 31.42
N ALA A 46 -22.92 -6.07 31.64
CA ALA A 46 -22.75 -4.65 31.87
C ALA A 46 -22.18 -4.41 33.27
N ASP A 47 -22.67 -5.16 34.25
CA ASP A 47 -22.23 -5.08 35.64
C ASP A 47 -20.79 -5.58 35.82
N VAL A 48 -20.38 -6.65 35.12
CA VAL A 48 -18.96 -7.07 35.08
C VAL A 48 -18.10 -5.97 34.45
N LYS A 49 -18.50 -5.42 33.29
CA LYS A 49 -17.74 -4.34 32.62
C LYS A 49 -17.61 -3.10 33.51
N LYS A 50 -18.68 -2.74 34.20
CA LYS A 50 -18.69 -1.61 35.14
C LYS A 50 -17.74 -1.87 36.30
N ALA A 51 -17.83 -3.04 36.95
CA ALA A 51 -16.94 -3.39 38.05
C ALA A 51 -15.45 -3.42 37.64
N PHE A 52 -15.14 -3.93 36.44
CA PHE A 52 -13.76 -3.96 35.93
C PHE A 52 -13.25 -2.57 35.53
N ALA A 53 -14.14 -1.67 35.11
CA ALA A 53 -13.78 -0.28 34.82
C ALA A 53 -13.56 0.53 36.10
N ASP A 54 -14.37 0.27 37.12
CA ASP A 54 -14.30 0.94 38.42
C ASP A 54 -13.07 0.47 39.24
N ASP A 55 -12.65 -0.80 39.07
CA ASP A 55 -11.45 -1.38 39.70
C ASP A 55 -10.66 -2.30 38.75
N PRO A 56 -9.59 -1.78 38.11
CA PRO A 56 -8.70 -2.57 37.25
C PRO A 56 -7.91 -3.67 37.99
N GLN A 57 -7.67 -3.54 39.29
CA GLN A 57 -6.98 -4.56 40.07
C GLN A 57 -7.92 -5.76 40.32
N LEU A 58 -9.17 -5.49 40.69
CA LEU A 58 -10.21 -6.51 40.79
C LEU A 58 -10.39 -7.27 39.47
N ALA A 59 -10.36 -6.57 38.32
CA ALA A 59 -10.41 -7.21 37.01
C ALA A 59 -9.27 -8.23 36.82
N SER A 60 -8.04 -7.87 37.21
CA SER A 60 -6.88 -8.76 37.12
C SER A 60 -7.01 -9.98 38.02
N GLU A 61 -7.46 -9.78 39.27
CA GLU A 61 -7.62 -10.84 40.26
C GLU A 61 -8.74 -11.82 39.86
N VAL A 62 -9.90 -11.31 39.40
CA VAL A 62 -11.00 -12.13 38.91
C VAL A 62 -10.56 -12.93 37.69
N CYS A 63 -9.88 -12.31 36.73
CA CYS A 63 -9.43 -13.01 35.53
C CYS A 63 -8.35 -14.07 35.80
N ALA A 64 -7.46 -13.83 36.78
CA ALA A 64 -6.54 -14.87 37.26
C ALA A 64 -7.30 -16.04 37.89
N ALA A 65 -8.28 -15.77 38.74
CA ALA A 65 -9.10 -16.79 39.37
C ALA A 65 -9.96 -17.59 38.35
N VAL A 66 -10.44 -16.95 37.28
CA VAL A 66 -11.14 -17.62 36.16
C VAL A 66 -10.20 -18.59 35.42
N ALA A 67 -8.94 -18.20 35.20
CA ALA A 67 -7.96 -19.03 34.50
C ALA A 67 -7.55 -20.28 35.30
N GLU A 68 -7.57 -20.19 36.63
CA GLU A 68 -7.20 -21.28 37.54
C GLU A 68 -8.38 -22.21 37.89
N TRP A 69 -9.61 -21.78 37.65
CA TRP A 69 -10.80 -22.53 38.04
C TRP A 69 -10.94 -23.85 37.25
N LYS A 70 -11.20 -24.94 37.98
CA LYS A 70 -11.48 -26.27 37.42
C LYS A 70 -12.86 -26.76 37.86
N PRO A 71 -13.68 -27.32 36.95
CA PRO A 71 -15.00 -27.82 37.31
C PRO A 71 -14.93 -29.00 38.29
N ALA A 72 -15.67 -28.91 39.38
CA ALA A 72 -15.87 -30.00 40.33
C ALA A 72 -16.97 -30.97 39.80
N GLY A 73 -16.61 -31.82 38.84
CA GLY A 73 -17.45 -32.94 38.38
C GLY A 73 -18.29 -32.70 37.12
N THR A 74 -18.85 -33.79 36.56
CA THR A 74 -19.49 -33.90 35.23
C THR A 74 -21.00 -33.69 35.21
N GLY A 75 -21.57 -33.00 36.21
CA GLY A 75 -23.00 -32.68 36.21
C GLY A 75 -23.36 -31.72 35.05
N ALA A 76 -24.49 -31.96 34.38
CA ALA A 76 -25.01 -31.07 33.35
C ALA A 76 -25.21 -29.66 33.93
N SER A 77 -24.31 -28.73 33.61
CA SER A 77 -24.41 -27.35 34.07
C SER A 77 -25.61 -26.68 33.41
N ASP A 78 -26.41 -25.94 34.19
CA ASP A 78 -27.46 -25.07 33.65
C ASP A 78 -26.90 -24.24 32.46
N PRO A 79 -27.54 -24.30 31.27
CA PRO A 79 -27.09 -23.56 30.08
C PRO A 79 -26.87 -22.06 30.33
N ARG A 80 -27.63 -21.44 31.23
CA ARG A 80 -27.49 -20.01 31.59
C ARG A 80 -26.21 -19.74 32.36
N VAL A 81 -25.83 -20.66 33.24
CA VAL A 81 -24.58 -20.61 34.00
C VAL A 81 -23.39 -20.82 33.06
N ALA A 82 -23.49 -21.79 32.15
CA ALA A 82 -22.47 -22.02 31.13
C ALA A 82 -22.24 -20.76 30.27
N GLN A 83 -23.33 -20.14 29.79
CA GLN A 83 -23.27 -18.90 29.00
C GLN A 83 -22.55 -17.77 29.75
N LYS A 84 -22.91 -17.51 31.02
CA LYS A 84 -22.29 -16.45 31.83
C LYS A 84 -20.82 -16.70 32.13
N ARG A 85 -20.45 -17.97 32.35
CA ARG A 85 -19.05 -18.37 32.51
C ARG A 85 -18.24 -18.10 31.23
N THR A 86 -18.77 -18.47 30.08
CA THR A 86 -18.15 -18.16 28.78
C THR A 86 -18.05 -16.66 28.56
N MET A 87 -19.08 -15.88 28.88
CA MET A 87 -19.03 -14.42 28.76
C MET A 87 -17.93 -13.80 29.64
N LEU A 88 -17.79 -14.24 30.89
CA LEU A 88 -16.73 -13.78 31.79
C LEU A 88 -15.34 -14.15 31.26
N ALA A 89 -15.15 -15.39 30.82
CA ALA A 89 -13.89 -15.84 30.22
C ALA A 89 -13.52 -15.02 28.96
N MET A 90 -14.49 -14.77 28.07
CA MET A 90 -14.29 -13.95 26.88
C MET A 90 -13.95 -12.49 27.23
N MET A 91 -14.53 -11.93 28.29
CA MET A 91 -14.17 -10.58 28.76
C MET A 91 -12.74 -10.53 29.30
N CYS A 92 -12.32 -11.54 30.05
CA CYS A 92 -10.95 -11.66 30.56
C CYS A 92 -9.92 -11.82 29.43
N ILE A 93 -10.22 -12.68 28.45
CA ILE A 93 -9.38 -12.83 27.25
C ILE A 93 -9.32 -11.49 26.50
N GLY A 94 -10.46 -10.85 26.22
CA GLY A 94 -10.51 -9.56 25.52
C GLY A 94 -9.72 -8.45 26.24
N GLY A 95 -9.76 -8.40 27.57
CA GLY A 95 -8.97 -7.45 28.37
C GLY A 95 -7.46 -7.70 28.29
N ALA A 96 -7.03 -8.96 28.34
CA ALA A 96 -5.61 -9.33 28.21
C ALA A 96 -5.05 -9.02 26.81
N TRP A 97 -5.84 -9.29 25.76
CA TRP A 97 -5.50 -8.92 24.38
C TRP A 97 -5.38 -7.41 24.22
N LYS A 98 -6.37 -6.65 24.71
CA LYS A 98 -6.32 -5.18 24.68
C LYS A 98 -5.09 -4.61 25.40
N LYS A 99 -4.75 -5.13 26.59
CA LYS A 99 -3.56 -4.70 27.32
C LYS A 99 -2.27 -4.98 26.55
N LYS A 100 -2.17 -6.13 25.88
CA LYS A 100 -1.02 -6.49 25.04
C LYS A 100 -0.91 -5.57 23.81
N GLU A 101 -2.03 -5.26 23.18
CA GLU A 101 -2.10 -4.27 22.08
C GLU A 101 -1.69 -2.87 22.55
N ASP A 102 -2.20 -2.41 23.70
CA ASP A 102 -1.87 -1.11 24.27
C ASP A 102 -0.37 -1.00 24.63
N THR A 103 0.23 -2.04 25.21
CA THR A 103 1.69 -2.08 25.48
C THR A 103 2.49 -2.05 24.18
N ALA A 104 2.14 -2.88 23.20
CA ALA A 104 2.85 -2.92 21.92
C ALA A 104 2.75 -1.58 21.16
N ALA A 105 1.59 -0.93 21.19
CA ALA A 105 1.38 0.39 20.61
C ALA A 105 2.22 1.48 21.29
N ASN A 106 2.38 1.43 22.62
CA ASN A 106 3.22 2.37 23.36
C ASN A 106 4.72 2.15 23.08
N ASP A 107 5.18 0.90 23.04
CA ASP A 107 6.58 0.56 22.74
C ASP A 107 6.97 0.99 21.32
N ALA A 108 6.09 0.73 20.36
CA ALA A 108 6.35 1.07 18.97
C ALA A 108 6.16 2.58 18.67
N ARG A 109 5.28 3.28 19.42
CA ARG A 109 5.30 4.75 19.46
C ARG A 109 6.62 5.29 19.98
N ALA A 110 7.15 4.74 21.07
CA ALA A 110 8.44 5.15 21.62
C ALA A 110 9.60 4.82 20.68
N MET A 111 9.47 3.78 19.83
CA MET A 111 10.44 3.47 18.78
C MET A 111 10.41 4.52 17.66
N LEU A 112 9.23 4.95 17.23
CA LEU A 112 9.08 6.03 16.24
C LEU A 112 9.64 7.35 16.75
N GLU A 113 9.29 7.74 17.98
CA GLU A 113 9.80 8.96 18.61
C GLU A 113 11.34 8.90 18.76
N ARG A 114 11.91 7.73 19.10
CA ARG A 114 13.36 7.51 19.10
C ARG A 114 13.97 7.64 17.72
N ALA A 115 13.37 7.05 16.69
CA ALA A 115 13.88 7.13 15.32
C ALA A 115 13.96 8.59 14.83
N PHE A 116 12.96 9.41 15.14
CA PHE A 116 12.99 10.84 14.85
C PHE A 116 14.06 11.59 15.65
N ALA A 117 14.26 11.27 16.93
CA ALA A 117 15.30 11.88 17.75
C ALA A 117 16.72 11.51 17.27
N GLU A 118 16.93 10.25 16.89
CA GLU A 118 18.20 9.78 16.33
C GLU A 118 18.48 10.39 14.96
N ALA A 119 17.44 10.52 14.13
CA ALA A 119 17.53 11.18 12.83
C ALA A 119 17.92 12.66 12.94
N ASP A 120 17.37 13.37 13.92
CA ASP A 120 17.67 14.79 14.20
C ASP A 120 19.10 14.98 14.73
N ALA A 121 19.64 13.99 15.46
CA ALA A 121 21.00 14.01 15.96
C ALA A 121 22.07 13.57 14.94
N ALA A 122 21.67 13.02 13.79
CA ALA A 122 22.58 12.45 12.80
C ALA A 122 23.22 13.54 11.88
N PRO A 123 24.39 13.27 11.27
CA PRO A 123 24.98 14.17 10.29
C PRO A 123 24.05 14.41 9.10
N ALA A 124 24.28 15.55 8.40
CA ALA A 124 23.55 15.92 7.19
C ALA A 124 23.42 14.75 6.21
N PHE A 125 22.19 14.47 5.81
CA PHE A 125 21.85 13.40 4.88
C PHE A 125 21.99 13.93 3.45
N SER A 126 22.64 13.15 2.56
CA SER A 126 22.99 13.58 1.20
C SER A 126 21.75 13.83 0.34
N THR A 127 21.62 15.03 -0.24
CA THR A 127 20.49 15.55 -1.05
C THR A 127 20.34 15.01 -2.46
N ASP A 128 21.33 14.25 -2.91
CA ASP A 128 21.46 13.86 -4.31
C ASP A 128 21.03 12.40 -4.57
N LEU A 129 20.20 11.83 -3.69
CA LEU A 129 19.73 10.46 -3.84
C LEU A 129 18.54 10.39 -4.81
N PRO A 130 18.56 9.50 -5.82
CA PRO A 130 17.38 9.17 -6.59
C PRO A 130 16.31 8.64 -5.64
N TRP A 131 15.18 9.35 -5.54
CA TRP A 131 14.19 9.09 -4.48
C TRP A 131 13.54 7.71 -4.61
N ASP A 132 13.34 7.23 -5.83
CA ASP A 132 12.74 5.92 -6.09
C ASP A 132 13.68 4.78 -5.67
N ASP A 133 14.98 4.90 -5.96
CA ASP A 133 16.00 3.94 -5.50
C ASP A 133 16.11 3.95 -3.98
N PHE A 134 16.07 5.15 -3.38
CA PHE A 134 16.10 5.34 -1.94
C PHE A 134 14.93 4.61 -1.25
N VAL A 135 13.71 4.75 -1.76
CA VAL A 135 12.53 4.09 -1.19
C VAL A 135 12.57 2.57 -1.39
N GLN A 136 13.05 2.08 -2.54
CA GLN A 136 13.24 0.64 -2.75
C GLN A 136 14.26 0.05 -1.77
N ASP A 137 15.34 0.76 -1.48
CA ASP A 137 16.35 0.32 -0.53
C ASP A 137 15.89 0.39 0.92
N LEU A 138 15.01 1.35 1.27
CA LEU A 138 14.35 1.39 2.58
C LEU A 138 13.57 0.10 2.85
N GLY A 139 12.86 -0.43 1.86
CA GLY A 139 12.08 -1.66 1.99
C GLY A 139 12.91 -2.91 2.32
N LYS A 140 14.22 -2.89 2.06
CA LYS A 140 15.15 -4.01 2.32
C LYS A 140 15.80 -3.94 3.71
N GLN A 141 15.64 -2.83 4.43
CA GLN A 141 16.29 -2.60 5.72
C GLN A 141 15.51 -3.22 6.89
N PRO A 142 16.20 -3.61 7.99
CA PRO A 142 15.55 -3.91 9.26
C PRO A 142 14.64 -2.77 9.71
N GLU A 143 13.51 -3.09 10.35
CA GLU A 143 12.44 -2.12 10.66
C GLU A 143 12.94 -0.84 11.34
N HIS A 144 13.78 -0.96 12.37
CA HIS A 144 14.32 0.20 13.06
C HIS A 144 15.23 1.08 12.18
N GLU A 145 16.14 0.48 11.42
CA GLU A 145 17.04 1.20 10.49
C GLU A 145 16.24 1.89 9.38
N ARG A 146 15.23 1.21 8.83
CA ARG A 146 14.29 1.76 7.85
C ARG A 146 13.60 3.01 8.42
N LEU A 147 13.13 2.95 9.66
CA LEU A 147 12.42 4.08 10.30
C LEU A 147 13.35 5.25 10.61
N VAL A 148 14.57 5.00 11.08
CA VAL A 148 15.57 6.06 11.27
C VAL A 148 15.92 6.72 9.94
N THR A 149 16.14 5.92 8.89
CA THR A 149 16.48 6.43 7.56
C THR A 149 15.31 7.20 6.93
N ALA A 150 14.08 6.70 7.04
CA ALA A 150 12.87 7.42 6.61
C ALA A 150 12.68 8.72 7.41
N ALA A 151 12.92 8.72 8.72
CA ALA A 151 12.86 9.92 9.56
C ALA A 151 13.94 10.94 9.17
N ARG A 152 15.16 10.48 8.84
CA ARG A 152 16.22 11.34 8.29
C ARG A 152 15.80 11.97 6.97
N ALA A 153 15.11 11.23 6.10
CA ALA A 153 14.63 11.79 4.84
C ALA A 153 13.52 12.84 5.06
N VAL A 154 12.58 12.58 5.98
CA VAL A 154 11.57 13.57 6.41
C VAL A 154 12.24 14.85 6.93
N LEU A 155 13.28 14.71 7.77
CA LEU A 155 13.97 15.84 8.40
C LEU A 155 14.92 16.57 7.44
N ALA A 156 15.64 15.86 6.57
CA ALA A 156 16.74 16.42 5.77
C ALA A 156 16.37 16.78 4.33
N HIS A 157 15.49 16.03 3.67
CA HIS A 157 15.15 16.29 2.25
C HIS A 157 13.93 17.13 2.08
N VAL A 158 13.03 17.11 3.07
CA VAL A 158 11.74 17.73 2.98
C VAL A 158 11.10 17.35 1.64
N PRO A 159 10.45 16.18 1.55
CA PRO A 159 9.87 15.70 0.29
C PRO A 159 9.10 16.84 -0.41
N THR A 160 9.71 17.41 -1.46
CA THR A 160 9.16 18.61 -2.11
C THR A 160 7.99 18.26 -3.02
N THR A 161 7.87 16.98 -3.36
CA THR A 161 6.82 16.43 -4.19
C THR A 161 5.80 15.67 -3.35
N SER A 162 4.56 15.67 -3.83
CA SER A 162 3.48 14.89 -3.23
C SER A 162 3.76 13.38 -3.24
N GLY A 163 4.45 12.88 -4.26
CA GLY A 163 4.86 11.48 -4.35
C GLY A 163 5.79 11.06 -3.22
N SER A 164 6.82 11.86 -2.95
CA SER A 164 7.77 11.56 -1.88
C SER A 164 7.11 11.57 -0.49
N VAL A 165 6.16 12.47 -0.25
CA VAL A 165 5.39 12.48 1.02
C VAL A 165 4.54 11.23 1.18
N ALA A 166 3.83 10.80 0.12
CA ALA A 166 2.99 9.60 0.18
C ALA A 166 3.82 8.34 0.46
N LEU A 167 4.93 8.15 -0.28
CA LEU A 167 5.84 7.02 -0.07
C LEU A 167 6.41 6.99 1.35
N LEU A 168 6.72 8.15 1.95
CA LEU A 168 7.17 8.22 3.34
C LEU A 168 6.08 7.78 4.31
N LEU A 169 4.84 8.28 4.13
CA LEU A 169 3.72 7.86 4.97
C LEU A 169 3.55 6.34 4.95
N GLU A 170 3.67 5.70 3.77
CA GLU A 170 3.62 4.23 3.65
C GLU A 170 4.71 3.53 4.47
N GLN A 171 5.94 4.05 4.49
CA GLN A 171 7.01 3.46 5.29
C GLN A 171 6.67 3.44 6.78
N PHE A 172 6.05 4.51 7.27
CA PHE A 172 5.62 4.65 8.67
C PHE A 172 4.29 3.92 8.98
N ALA A 173 3.46 3.63 7.97
CA ALA A 173 2.23 2.86 8.14
C ALA A 173 2.50 1.39 8.46
N ASN A 174 3.58 0.84 7.88
CA ASN A 174 3.97 -0.57 8.00
C ASN A 174 4.84 -0.84 9.24
N VAL A 175 4.54 -0.21 10.38
CA VAL A 175 5.26 -0.45 11.64
C VAL A 175 4.51 -1.49 12.45
N SER A 176 5.23 -2.54 12.85
CA SER A 176 4.69 -3.64 13.62
C SER A 176 3.98 -3.12 14.87
N HIS A 177 2.71 -3.49 15.02
CA HIS A 177 1.89 -3.20 16.20
C HIS A 177 1.56 -1.71 16.47
N VAL A 178 1.76 -0.81 15.50
CA VAL A 178 1.29 0.59 15.58
C VAL A 178 0.10 0.78 14.65
N PRO A 179 -1.04 1.32 15.13
CA PRO A 179 -2.08 1.78 14.23
C PRO A 179 -1.53 2.88 13.30
N ALA A 180 -1.66 2.73 11.98
CA ALA A 180 -1.10 3.66 11.00
C ALA A 180 -1.43 5.14 11.28
N ALA A 181 -2.64 5.42 11.77
CA ALA A 181 -3.06 6.77 12.20
C ALA A 181 -2.14 7.42 13.25
N VAL A 182 -1.57 6.64 14.16
CA VAL A 182 -0.61 7.12 15.16
C VAL A 182 0.72 7.48 14.49
N SER A 183 1.22 6.61 13.60
CA SER A 183 2.44 6.87 12.83
C SER A 183 2.31 8.11 11.96
N TYR A 184 1.19 8.26 11.26
CA TYR A 184 0.91 9.43 10.42
C TYR A 184 0.94 10.73 11.22
N ARG A 185 0.33 10.75 12.41
CA ARG A 185 0.36 11.93 13.27
C ARG A 185 1.78 12.34 13.64
N ILE A 186 2.65 11.38 13.96
CA ILE A 186 4.06 11.66 14.29
C ILE A 186 4.78 12.29 13.09
N VAL A 187 4.57 11.77 11.88
CA VAL A 187 5.14 12.34 10.65
C VAL A 187 4.60 13.74 10.38
N VAL A 188 3.28 13.95 10.50
CA VAL A 188 2.64 15.26 10.35
C VAL A 188 3.19 16.27 11.36
N ASP A 189 3.31 15.88 12.63
CA ASP A 189 3.84 16.75 13.69
C ASP A 189 5.32 17.11 13.45
N ALA A 190 6.12 16.17 12.95
CA ALA A 190 7.52 16.43 12.58
C ALA A 190 7.63 17.42 11.43
N LEU A 191 6.81 17.25 10.37
CA LEU A 191 6.75 18.18 9.23
C LEU A 191 6.21 19.55 9.66
N ALA A 192 5.24 19.60 10.57
CA ALA A 192 4.69 20.84 11.10
C ALA A 192 5.77 21.68 11.80
N LYS A 193 6.57 21.06 12.68
CA LYS A 193 7.68 21.75 13.38
C LYS A 193 8.69 22.38 12.41
N ARG A 194 9.00 21.70 11.30
CA ARG A 194 9.91 22.21 10.26
C ARG A 194 9.25 23.37 9.50
N ALA A 195 7.98 23.21 9.11
CA ALA A 195 7.22 24.24 8.40
C ALA A 195 6.93 25.49 9.25
N GLU A 196 7.01 25.43 10.58
CA GLU A 196 6.82 26.56 11.50
C GLU A 196 8.11 27.33 11.83
N GLY A 197 9.28 26.84 11.39
CA GLY A 197 10.56 27.54 11.54
C GLY A 197 10.58 28.89 10.80
N THR A 198 11.32 29.86 11.34
CA THR A 198 11.42 31.22 10.77
C THR A 198 12.04 31.25 9.38
N ASP A 199 12.86 30.26 9.05
CA ASP A 199 13.55 30.13 7.75
C ASP A 199 13.01 28.95 6.92
N ALA A 200 11.75 28.53 7.17
CA ALA A 200 11.15 27.40 6.47
C ALA A 200 11.05 27.68 4.96
N THR A 201 11.56 26.74 4.16
CA THR A 201 11.49 26.78 2.70
C THR A 201 10.07 26.47 2.20
N TYR A 202 9.76 26.86 0.96
CA TYR A 202 8.49 26.49 0.31
C TYR A 202 8.26 24.97 0.34
N GLY A 203 9.30 24.17 0.09
CA GLY A 203 9.23 22.71 0.16
C GLY A 203 8.76 22.20 1.52
N GLU A 204 9.22 22.83 2.62
CA GLU A 204 8.86 22.44 4.00
C GLU A 204 7.39 22.69 4.29
N ILE A 205 6.90 23.83 3.82
CA ILE A 205 5.50 24.20 3.97
C ILE A 205 4.62 23.29 3.10
N ALA A 206 5.03 23.01 1.85
CA ALA A 206 4.30 22.15 0.93
C ALA A 206 4.25 20.69 1.39
N ALA A 207 5.35 20.14 1.92
CA ALA A 207 5.41 18.79 2.46
C ALA A 207 4.41 18.59 3.62
N HIS A 208 4.37 19.54 4.55
CA HIS A 208 3.41 19.53 5.65
C HIS A 208 1.97 19.57 5.13
N ARG A 209 1.66 20.43 4.14
CA ARG A 209 0.34 20.46 3.50
C ARG A 209 -0.05 19.11 2.89
N TYR A 210 0.85 18.47 2.14
CA TYR A 210 0.56 17.17 1.51
C TYR A 210 0.31 16.09 2.57
N ALA A 211 1.10 16.06 3.65
CA ALA A 211 0.89 15.10 4.73
C ALA A 211 -0.50 15.27 5.39
N LEU A 212 -0.92 16.51 5.62
CA LEU A 212 -2.28 16.81 6.12
C LEU A 212 -3.36 16.39 5.13
N PHE A 213 -3.16 16.65 3.83
CA PHE A 213 -4.13 16.27 2.79
C PHE A 213 -4.30 14.75 2.68
N PHE A 214 -3.20 13.99 2.66
CA PHE A 214 -3.21 12.53 2.56
C PHE A 214 -3.76 11.87 3.82
N THR A 215 -3.60 12.49 4.98
CA THR A 215 -4.17 12.03 6.25
C THR A 215 -5.60 12.56 6.50
N ALA A 216 -6.22 13.15 5.47
CA ALA A 216 -7.58 13.69 5.44
C ALA A 216 -7.87 14.85 6.43
N ASP A 217 -6.84 15.55 6.95
CA ASP A 217 -7.01 16.85 7.61
C ASP A 217 -7.05 17.99 6.58
N TYR A 218 -8.13 18.03 5.80
CA TYR A 218 -8.30 19.05 4.75
C TYR A 218 -8.38 20.48 5.29
N LYS A 219 -8.88 20.66 6.52
CA LYS A 219 -8.91 21.98 7.18
C LYS A 219 -7.50 22.43 7.54
N GLY A 220 -6.67 21.53 8.05
CA GLY A 220 -5.24 21.75 8.25
C GLY A 220 -4.54 22.09 6.95
N ALA A 221 -4.71 21.25 5.92
CA ALA A 221 -4.11 21.45 4.61
C ALA A 221 -4.48 22.83 4.04
N ARG A 222 -5.75 23.26 4.17
CA ARG A 222 -6.22 24.59 3.77
C ARG A 222 -5.49 25.73 4.48
N ARG A 223 -5.27 25.63 5.80
CA ARG A 223 -4.52 26.65 6.55
C ARG A 223 -3.09 26.75 6.05
N VAL A 224 -2.44 25.62 5.78
CA VAL A 224 -1.07 25.60 5.25
C VAL A 224 -1.03 26.15 3.81
N THR A 225 -2.01 25.79 2.97
CA THR A 225 -2.16 26.39 1.63
C THR A 225 -2.28 27.91 1.73
N GLN A 226 -3.10 28.45 2.63
CA GLN A 226 -3.21 29.91 2.78
C GLN A 226 -1.86 30.55 3.14
N ARG A 227 -1.07 29.92 4.02
CA ARG A 227 0.29 30.39 4.34
C ARG A 227 1.21 30.44 3.11
N ILE A 228 1.12 29.45 2.21
CA ILE A 228 1.87 29.43 0.95
C ILE A 228 1.50 30.63 0.07
N PHE A 229 0.20 30.97 0.01
CA PHE A 229 -0.28 32.15 -0.71
C PHE A 229 0.20 33.46 -0.05
N ASP A 230 0.08 33.57 1.27
CA ASP A 230 0.49 34.77 2.02
C ASP A 230 2.01 35.03 1.91
N ALA A 231 2.81 33.96 1.78
CA ALA A 231 4.25 34.03 1.56
C ALA A 231 4.64 34.35 0.09
N GLY A 232 3.68 34.48 -0.83
CA GLY A 232 3.92 34.83 -2.23
C GLY A 232 4.46 33.69 -3.09
N HIS A 233 4.38 32.44 -2.62
CA HIS A 233 4.83 31.26 -3.38
C HIS A 233 3.79 30.78 -4.40
N ALA A 234 2.52 31.17 -4.24
CA ALA A 234 1.46 30.81 -5.17
C ALA A 234 1.41 31.78 -6.36
N THR A 235 1.92 31.35 -7.51
CA THR A 235 1.88 32.12 -8.77
C THR A 235 1.05 31.39 -9.84
N SER A 236 0.77 32.06 -10.96
CA SER A 236 0.13 31.44 -12.13
C SER A 236 0.96 30.34 -12.79
N GLU A 237 2.23 30.22 -12.42
CA GLU A 237 3.17 29.21 -12.93
C GLU A 237 3.26 27.98 -12.00
N THR A 238 2.47 27.96 -10.92
CA THR A 238 2.48 26.88 -9.93
C THR A 238 1.13 26.14 -9.88
N TYR A 239 1.13 24.93 -9.32
CA TYR A 239 -0.10 24.16 -9.07
C TYR A 239 -0.89 24.63 -7.84
N GLU A 240 -0.45 25.68 -7.15
CA GLU A 240 -1.04 26.15 -5.89
C GLU A 240 -2.49 26.64 -6.00
N PRO A 241 -2.89 27.41 -7.04
CA PRO A 241 -4.29 27.73 -7.30
C PRO A 241 -5.17 26.50 -7.48
N LEU A 242 -4.65 25.49 -8.18
CA LEU A 242 -5.35 24.24 -8.44
C LEU A 242 -5.50 23.39 -7.18
N PHE A 243 -4.47 23.30 -6.33
CA PHE A 243 -4.56 22.64 -5.02
C PHE A 243 -5.65 23.28 -4.15
N ARG A 244 -5.69 24.62 -4.11
CA ARG A 244 -6.71 25.35 -3.35
C ARG A 244 -8.11 25.05 -3.90
N ALA A 245 -8.28 25.05 -5.22
CA ALA A 245 -9.56 24.73 -5.85
C ALA A 245 -10.00 23.27 -5.58
N LEU A 246 -9.07 22.32 -5.47
CA LEU A 246 -9.37 20.96 -5.05
C LEU A 246 -9.90 20.91 -3.61
N LEU A 247 -9.26 21.64 -2.68
CA LEU A 247 -9.76 21.76 -1.31
C LEU A 247 -11.14 22.43 -1.25
N ASP A 248 -11.38 23.47 -2.07
CA ASP A 248 -12.69 24.12 -2.18
C ASP A 248 -13.76 23.14 -2.64
N ARG A 249 -13.43 22.31 -3.63
CA ARG A 249 -14.32 21.25 -4.11
C ARG A 249 -14.62 20.22 -3.02
N ILE A 250 -13.61 19.83 -2.22
CA ILE A 250 -13.79 18.93 -1.05
C ILE A 250 -14.74 19.54 -0.01
N ASP A 251 -14.67 20.85 0.21
CA ASP A 251 -15.58 21.58 1.09
C ASP A 251 -16.97 21.87 0.47
N GLY A 252 -17.23 21.36 -0.74
CA GLY A 252 -18.50 21.49 -1.45
C GLY A 252 -18.62 22.68 -2.40
N ASN A 253 -17.54 23.45 -2.61
CA ASN A 253 -17.48 24.55 -3.56
C ASN A 253 -16.65 24.19 -4.80
N ALA A 254 -17.32 23.70 -5.85
CA ALA A 254 -16.67 23.30 -7.09
C ALA A 254 -16.47 24.45 -8.11
N ALA A 255 -16.89 25.69 -7.79
CA ALA A 255 -17.10 26.75 -8.77
C ALA A 255 -15.84 27.10 -9.59
N THR A 256 -14.67 27.04 -8.98
CA THR A 256 -13.39 27.43 -9.59
C THR A 256 -12.58 26.24 -10.12
N PHE A 257 -12.95 25.00 -9.78
CA PHE A 257 -12.10 23.83 -10.02
C PHE A 257 -11.80 23.61 -11.51
N GLN A 258 -12.82 23.63 -12.37
CA GLN A 258 -12.61 23.49 -13.82
C GLN A 258 -11.89 24.70 -14.43
N GLN A 259 -12.10 25.90 -13.89
CA GLN A 259 -11.43 27.11 -14.37
C GLN A 259 -9.92 27.04 -14.09
N GLU A 260 -9.51 26.55 -12.93
CA GLU A 260 -8.09 26.42 -12.58
C GLU A 260 -7.41 25.30 -13.37
N ILE A 261 -8.11 24.22 -13.72
CA ILE A 261 -7.60 23.21 -14.68
C ILE A 261 -7.29 23.83 -16.05
N GLN A 262 -8.07 24.82 -16.48
CA GLN A 262 -7.84 25.51 -17.76
C GLN A 262 -6.74 26.57 -17.68
N ARG A 263 -6.32 26.97 -16.48
CA ARG A 263 -5.26 27.98 -16.22
C ARG A 263 -3.94 27.35 -15.83
N CYS A 264 -3.75 26.10 -16.23
CA CYS A 264 -2.61 25.32 -15.79
C CYS A 264 -1.28 25.87 -16.25
N PRO A 265 -0.23 25.72 -15.41
CA PRO A 265 1.10 26.11 -15.80
C PRO A 265 1.55 25.30 -17.01
N LYS A 266 2.40 25.91 -17.85
CA LYS A 266 2.99 25.21 -18.98
C LYS A 266 3.82 24.02 -18.47
N PRO A 267 3.68 22.82 -19.05
CA PRO A 267 4.48 21.67 -18.63
C PRO A 267 5.97 21.89 -18.93
N SER A 268 6.83 21.25 -18.11
CA SER A 268 8.27 21.15 -18.39
C SER A 268 8.54 20.19 -19.54
N GLU A 269 9.73 20.26 -20.14
CA GLU A 269 10.15 19.32 -21.20
C GLU A 269 10.14 17.87 -20.71
N GLU A 270 10.63 17.64 -19.48
CA GLU A 270 10.59 16.34 -18.81
C GLU A 270 9.15 15.81 -18.65
N ALA A 271 8.20 16.67 -18.27
CA ALA A 271 6.80 16.28 -18.17
C ALA A 271 6.21 15.94 -19.55
N ILE A 272 6.56 16.68 -20.60
CA ILE A 272 6.11 16.39 -21.97
C ILE A 272 6.61 15.00 -22.40
N GLU A 273 7.89 14.70 -22.15
CA GLU A 273 8.48 13.39 -22.45
C GLU A 273 7.78 12.25 -21.69
N ALA A 274 7.62 12.40 -20.38
CA ALA A 274 6.95 11.42 -19.52
C ALA A 274 5.47 11.18 -19.90
N PHE A 275 4.84 12.14 -20.56
CA PHE A 275 3.47 12.05 -21.06
C PHE A 275 3.42 11.88 -22.58
N TYR A 276 4.32 11.09 -23.18
CA TYR A 276 4.26 10.70 -24.60
C TYR A 276 4.15 11.89 -25.59
N GLY A 277 4.73 13.05 -25.24
CA GLY A 277 4.70 14.25 -26.08
C GLY A 277 3.44 15.11 -25.95
N TYR A 278 2.55 14.85 -24.99
CA TYR A 278 1.40 15.72 -24.74
C TYR A 278 1.84 17.08 -24.17
N GLU A 279 1.56 18.16 -24.90
CA GLU A 279 1.95 19.53 -24.54
C GLU A 279 0.83 20.32 -23.85
N GLU A 280 -0.42 19.85 -23.93
CA GLU A 280 -1.59 20.57 -23.43
C GLU A 280 -1.56 20.69 -21.89
N PRO A 281 -1.51 21.91 -21.31
CA PRO A 281 -1.41 22.10 -19.86
C PRO A 281 -2.54 21.42 -19.04
N GLU A 282 -3.74 21.34 -19.63
CA GLU A 282 -4.88 20.65 -19.00
C GLU A 282 -4.55 19.17 -18.70
N ILE A 283 -3.81 18.50 -19.58
CA ILE A 283 -3.50 17.07 -19.41
C ILE A 283 -2.66 16.86 -18.14
N HIS A 284 -1.61 17.68 -17.99
CA HIS A 284 -0.67 17.62 -16.87
C HIS A 284 -1.35 17.93 -15.54
N CYS A 285 -2.23 18.91 -15.50
CA CYS A 285 -2.99 19.21 -14.29
C CYS A 285 -3.98 18.12 -13.90
N ARG A 286 -4.70 17.54 -14.86
CA ARG A 286 -5.60 16.43 -14.58
C ARG A 286 -4.83 15.23 -14.05
N ALA A 287 -3.69 14.90 -14.65
CA ALA A 287 -2.81 13.85 -14.17
C ALA A 287 -2.26 14.17 -12.76
N TRP A 288 -1.87 15.41 -12.49
CA TRP A 288 -1.38 15.81 -11.17
C TRP A 288 -2.45 15.69 -10.08
N ILE A 289 -3.69 16.15 -10.33
CA ILE A 289 -4.79 16.01 -9.35
C ILE A 289 -5.18 14.54 -9.19
N GLU A 290 -5.28 13.79 -10.28
CA GLU A 290 -5.56 12.36 -10.22
C GLU A 290 -4.53 11.63 -9.37
N SER A 291 -3.25 11.93 -9.57
CA SER A 291 -2.16 11.36 -8.78
C SER A 291 -2.19 11.78 -7.30
N LEU A 292 -2.69 12.98 -6.97
CA LEU A 292 -2.97 13.37 -5.58
C LEU A 292 -4.15 12.59 -5.00
N ALA A 293 -5.21 12.41 -5.77
CA ALA A 293 -6.40 11.67 -5.34
C ALA A 293 -6.06 10.19 -5.10
N ALA A 294 -5.33 9.55 -6.02
CA ALA A 294 -4.88 8.17 -5.91
C ALA A 294 -4.03 7.93 -4.66
N ARG A 295 -2.99 8.74 -4.44
CA ARG A 295 -2.14 8.65 -3.24
C ARG A 295 -2.91 8.84 -1.94
N ALA A 296 -3.93 9.70 -1.94
CA ALA A 296 -4.81 9.84 -0.77
C ALA A 296 -5.68 8.61 -0.51
N LEU A 297 -6.02 7.84 -1.55
CA LEU A 297 -6.72 6.56 -1.42
C LEU A 297 -5.80 5.44 -0.89
N ASP A 298 -4.52 5.48 -1.26
CA ASP A 298 -3.52 4.46 -0.87
C ASP A 298 -3.15 4.52 0.63
N VAL A 299 -3.42 5.65 1.29
CA VAL A 299 -3.13 5.85 2.73
C VAL A 299 -4.08 5.01 3.59
N THR A 300 -3.59 3.86 4.03
CA THR A 300 -4.36 2.89 4.83
C THR A 300 -4.93 3.49 6.12
N SER A 301 -6.05 2.96 6.62
CA SER A 301 -6.69 3.41 7.88
C SER A 301 -7.25 4.84 7.89
N VAL A 302 -7.14 5.58 6.78
CA VAL A 302 -7.78 6.88 6.58
C VAL A 302 -8.94 6.72 5.61
N THR A 303 -10.06 7.40 5.88
CA THR A 303 -11.18 7.47 4.92
C THR A 303 -11.13 8.83 4.23
N PRO A 304 -10.61 8.91 2.99
CA PRO A 304 -10.54 10.17 2.24
C PRO A 304 -11.92 10.66 1.81
N SER A 305 -12.00 11.93 1.41
CA SER A 305 -13.23 12.54 0.89
C SER A 305 -13.77 11.79 -0.33
N PRO A 306 -15.09 11.55 -0.44
CA PRO A 306 -15.72 10.96 -1.63
C PRO A 306 -15.42 11.74 -2.92
N VAL A 307 -15.17 13.05 -2.81
CA VAL A 307 -14.80 13.93 -3.93
C VAL A 307 -13.56 13.43 -4.66
N LEU A 308 -12.60 12.81 -3.95
CA LEU A 308 -11.38 12.30 -4.58
C LEU A 308 -11.68 11.10 -5.50
N ARG A 309 -12.64 10.26 -5.13
CA ARG A 309 -13.12 9.18 -6.01
C ARG A 309 -13.83 9.73 -7.25
N ASP A 310 -14.59 10.81 -7.10
CA ASP A 310 -15.24 11.47 -8.23
C ASP A 310 -14.22 12.08 -9.21
N VAL A 311 -13.14 12.69 -8.69
CA VAL A 311 -12.04 13.17 -9.54
C VAL A 311 -11.41 12.03 -10.34
N ILE A 312 -11.15 10.87 -9.72
CA ILE A 312 -10.61 9.70 -10.42
C ILE A 312 -11.60 9.22 -11.49
N ARG A 313 -12.90 9.13 -11.20
CA ARG A 313 -13.91 8.76 -12.21
C ARG A 313 -13.95 9.73 -13.38
N GLU A 314 -13.88 11.03 -13.13
CA GLU A 314 -13.83 12.07 -14.18
C GLU A 314 -12.59 11.92 -15.05
N CYS A 315 -11.44 11.63 -14.44
CA CYS A 315 -10.19 11.40 -15.15
C CYS A 315 -10.24 10.09 -15.97
N ALA A 316 -10.84 9.02 -15.44
CA ALA A 316 -10.99 7.74 -16.16
C ALA A 316 -11.90 7.88 -17.39
N ALA A 317 -12.89 8.77 -17.33
CA ALA A 317 -13.76 9.12 -18.45
C ALA A 317 -13.12 10.11 -19.45
N SER A 318 -11.87 10.54 -19.22
CA SER A 318 -11.18 11.52 -20.06
C SER A 318 -11.05 11.04 -21.51
N GLN A 319 -11.13 12.00 -22.43
CA GLN A 319 -10.80 11.79 -23.84
C GLN A 319 -9.30 11.58 -24.08
N TYR A 320 -8.45 11.99 -23.12
CA TYR A 320 -7.00 11.83 -23.19
C TYR A 320 -6.61 10.45 -22.67
N PRO A 321 -6.11 9.54 -23.54
CA PRO A 321 -5.87 8.15 -23.19
C PRO A 321 -4.94 7.94 -21.99
N ILE A 322 -3.91 8.78 -21.86
CA ILE A 322 -2.93 8.69 -20.77
C ILE A 322 -3.56 8.96 -19.40
N ILE A 323 -4.43 9.97 -19.31
CA ILE A 323 -5.18 10.27 -18.08
C ILE A 323 -6.17 9.14 -17.80
N ALA A 324 -6.87 8.71 -18.84
CA ALA A 324 -7.91 7.70 -18.71
C ALA A 324 -7.36 6.36 -18.20
N VAL A 325 -6.19 5.93 -18.67
CA VAL A 325 -5.62 4.62 -18.28
C VAL A 325 -5.11 4.64 -16.84
N ASN A 326 -4.40 5.69 -16.42
CA ASN A 326 -3.93 5.87 -15.05
C ASN A 326 -5.10 5.90 -14.08
N ALA A 327 -6.10 6.72 -14.37
CA ALA A 327 -7.28 6.85 -13.53
C ALA A 327 -8.13 5.57 -13.49
N ALA A 328 -8.21 4.82 -14.60
CA ALA A 328 -8.92 3.54 -14.63
C ALA A 328 -8.22 2.49 -13.74
N ARG A 329 -6.88 2.48 -13.70
CA ARG A 329 -6.12 1.64 -12.77
C ARG A 329 -6.47 1.97 -11.32
N ASP A 330 -6.51 3.25 -10.98
CA ASP A 330 -6.73 3.68 -9.60
C ASP A 330 -8.22 3.57 -9.20
N GLN A 331 -9.14 3.67 -10.17
CA GLN A 331 -10.57 3.40 -9.99
C GLN A 331 -10.86 1.96 -9.53
N LEU A 332 -10.00 0.98 -9.86
CA LEU A 332 -10.16 -0.42 -9.43
C LEU A 332 -10.30 -0.57 -7.91
N GLN A 333 -9.69 0.33 -7.14
CA GLN A 333 -9.72 0.29 -5.67
C GLN A 333 -11.15 0.45 -5.10
N PHE A 334 -12.08 1.04 -5.85
CA PHE A 334 -13.42 1.34 -5.35
C PHE A 334 -14.56 1.12 -6.37
N ASP A 335 -14.26 0.89 -7.65
CA ASP A 335 -15.24 0.71 -8.72
C ASP A 335 -14.67 -0.11 -9.88
N ALA A 336 -14.59 -1.43 -9.67
CA ALA A 336 -14.06 -2.36 -10.67
C ALA A 336 -14.87 -2.38 -11.99
N ALA A 337 -16.19 -2.17 -11.91
CA ALA A 337 -17.06 -2.15 -13.10
C ALA A 337 -16.78 -0.93 -13.99
N GLY A 338 -16.66 0.26 -13.39
CA GLY A 338 -16.29 1.47 -14.11
C GLY A 338 -14.86 1.40 -14.68
N ALA A 339 -13.91 0.88 -13.90
CA ALA A 339 -12.54 0.66 -14.36
C ALA A 339 -12.48 -0.28 -15.58
N LYS A 340 -13.23 -1.40 -15.54
CA LYS A 340 -13.38 -2.33 -16.66
C LYS A 340 -13.89 -1.62 -17.91
N GLN A 341 -15.00 -0.88 -17.79
CA GLN A 341 -15.61 -0.17 -18.91
C GLN A 341 -14.64 0.82 -19.56
N ASN A 342 -13.89 1.58 -18.75
CA ASN A 342 -12.91 2.55 -19.23
C ASN A 342 -11.72 1.88 -19.92
N ALA A 343 -11.20 0.77 -19.36
CA ALA A 343 -10.12 0.02 -19.98
C ALA A 343 -10.55 -0.68 -21.29
N GLU A 344 -11.76 -1.26 -21.35
CA GLU A 344 -12.31 -1.84 -22.59
C GLU A 344 -12.45 -0.78 -23.69
N ARG A 345 -12.91 0.43 -23.33
CA ARG A 345 -12.96 1.58 -24.26
C ARG A 345 -11.59 1.92 -24.84
N LEU A 346 -10.54 1.92 -24.02
CA LEU A 346 -9.17 2.21 -24.48
C LEU A 346 -8.62 1.10 -25.37
N VAL A 347 -8.82 -0.16 -25.00
CA VAL A 347 -8.41 -1.33 -25.81
C VAL A 347 -9.08 -1.30 -27.18
N ALA A 348 -10.36 -0.91 -27.26
CA ALA A 348 -11.07 -0.73 -28.53
C ALA A 348 -10.50 0.39 -29.43
N GLN A 349 -9.63 1.26 -28.88
CA GLN A 349 -8.97 2.36 -29.59
C GLN A 349 -7.51 2.07 -29.92
N ARG A 350 -7.05 0.79 -29.87
CA ARG A 350 -5.66 0.37 -30.10
C ARG A 350 -4.92 1.14 -31.21
N SER A 351 -5.55 1.34 -32.37
CA SER A 351 -4.91 2.00 -33.52
C SER A 351 -4.73 3.52 -33.37
N LYS A 352 -5.24 4.12 -32.29
CA LYS A 352 -5.29 5.56 -32.03
C LYS A 352 -4.53 5.98 -30.78
N ILE A 353 -3.97 5.03 -30.05
CA ILE A 353 -3.28 5.28 -28.78
C ILE A 353 -1.86 4.68 -28.82
N PRO A 354 -0.88 5.29 -28.12
CA PRO A 354 0.44 4.71 -27.92
C PRO A 354 0.38 3.26 -27.41
N SER A 355 1.33 2.43 -27.83
CA SER A 355 1.42 1.01 -27.45
C SER A 355 1.53 0.81 -25.94
N GLY A 356 2.28 1.68 -25.24
CA GLY A 356 2.38 1.65 -23.77
C GLY A 356 1.01 1.82 -23.10
N ILE A 357 0.23 2.83 -23.51
CA ILE A 357 -1.12 3.08 -22.98
C ILE A 357 -2.08 1.91 -23.27
N TYR A 358 -1.96 1.31 -24.47
CA TYR A 358 -2.72 0.11 -24.80
C TYR A 358 -2.35 -1.08 -23.91
N ALA A 359 -1.06 -1.28 -23.65
CA ALA A 359 -0.55 -2.31 -22.76
C ALA A 359 -1.05 -2.10 -21.32
N ASP A 360 -1.00 -0.86 -20.81
CA ASP A 360 -1.52 -0.53 -19.47
C ASP A 360 -3.03 -0.79 -19.35
N ALA A 361 -3.81 -0.48 -20.39
CA ALA A 361 -5.24 -0.78 -20.41
C ALA A 361 -5.51 -2.29 -20.33
N LEU A 362 -4.70 -3.12 -21.00
CA LEU A 362 -4.77 -4.58 -20.87
C LEU A 362 -4.44 -5.03 -19.44
N LEU A 363 -3.45 -4.42 -18.78
CA LEU A 363 -3.11 -4.73 -17.39
C LEU A 363 -4.25 -4.41 -16.41
N VAL A 364 -4.97 -3.30 -16.64
CA VAL A 364 -6.20 -3.00 -15.88
C VAL A 364 -7.24 -4.10 -16.07
N LEU A 365 -7.52 -4.52 -17.31
CA LEU A 365 -8.47 -5.60 -17.58
C LEU A 365 -8.05 -6.94 -16.98
N ARG A 366 -6.74 -7.23 -16.97
CA ARG A 366 -6.21 -8.42 -16.32
C ARG A 366 -6.51 -8.41 -14.83
N ARG A 367 -6.29 -7.29 -14.14
CA ARG A 367 -6.60 -7.15 -12.70
C ARG A 367 -8.09 -7.33 -12.43
N VAL A 368 -8.96 -6.75 -13.26
CA VAL A 368 -10.41 -6.98 -13.17
C VAL A 368 -10.74 -8.46 -13.30
N ALA A 369 -10.22 -9.12 -14.34
CA ALA A 369 -10.48 -10.52 -14.61
C ALA A 369 -10.07 -11.40 -13.42
N LEU A 370 -8.88 -11.19 -12.86
CA LEU A 370 -8.37 -11.98 -11.73
C LEU A 370 -9.15 -11.75 -10.44
N PHE A 371 -9.39 -10.48 -10.06
CA PHE A 371 -9.84 -10.15 -8.71
C PHE A 371 -11.34 -9.92 -8.61
N ALA A 372 -11.92 -9.21 -9.58
CA ALA A 372 -13.33 -8.87 -9.56
C ALA A 372 -14.19 -9.99 -10.17
N ASP A 373 -13.83 -10.43 -11.39
CA ASP A 373 -14.60 -11.43 -12.14
C ASP A 373 -14.23 -12.87 -11.74
N LYS A 374 -13.02 -13.07 -11.16
CA LYS A 374 -12.44 -14.39 -10.84
C LYS A 374 -12.36 -15.31 -12.06
N ASP A 375 -12.09 -14.72 -13.22
CA ASP A 375 -11.99 -15.37 -14.52
C ASP A 375 -10.51 -15.51 -14.95
N ASN A 376 -9.92 -16.63 -14.53
CA ASN A 376 -8.51 -16.93 -14.83
C ASN A 376 -8.26 -17.15 -16.32
N ASP A 377 -9.22 -17.74 -17.04
CA ASP A 377 -9.07 -18.02 -18.47
C ASP A 377 -9.04 -16.71 -19.27
N ARG A 378 -9.89 -15.76 -18.89
CA ARG A 378 -9.87 -14.42 -19.49
C ARG A 378 -8.58 -13.67 -19.13
N ALA A 379 -8.12 -13.77 -17.89
CA ALA A 379 -6.86 -13.15 -17.48
C ALA A 379 -5.67 -13.68 -18.29
N ILE A 380 -5.64 -14.99 -18.56
CA ILE A 380 -4.65 -15.64 -19.44
C ILE A 380 -4.67 -15.04 -20.85
N GLN A 381 -5.85 -14.94 -21.46
CA GLN A 381 -5.98 -14.37 -22.80
C GLN A 381 -5.45 -12.95 -22.85
N ILE A 382 -5.78 -12.15 -21.83
CA ILE A 382 -5.32 -10.75 -21.73
C ILE A 382 -3.80 -10.67 -21.58
N ILE A 383 -3.18 -11.56 -20.79
CA ILE A 383 -1.71 -11.63 -20.70
C ILE A 383 -1.09 -11.90 -22.08
N GLY A 384 -1.66 -12.83 -22.85
CA GLY A 384 -1.21 -13.11 -24.22
C GLY A 384 -1.31 -11.87 -25.13
N CYS A 385 -2.43 -11.14 -25.06
CA CYS A 385 -2.59 -9.88 -25.80
C CYS A 385 -1.58 -8.81 -25.37
N TRP A 386 -1.29 -8.72 -24.07
CA TRP A 386 -0.35 -7.76 -23.51
C TRP A 386 1.09 -8.05 -23.94
N LEU A 387 1.51 -9.32 -23.87
CA LEU A 387 2.83 -9.75 -24.35
C LEU A 387 3.02 -9.42 -25.83
N SER A 388 2.02 -9.75 -26.65
CA SER A 388 2.03 -9.41 -28.08
C SER A 388 2.08 -7.89 -28.32
N ALA A 389 1.37 -7.10 -27.50
CA ALA A 389 1.39 -5.64 -27.60
C ALA A 389 2.78 -5.04 -27.35
N MET A 390 3.54 -5.65 -26.44
CA MET A 390 4.90 -5.27 -26.07
C MET A 390 5.96 -5.89 -27.00
N GLY A 391 5.56 -6.70 -27.98
CA GLY A 391 6.47 -7.36 -28.92
C GLY A 391 7.12 -8.64 -28.38
N TYR A 392 6.60 -9.20 -27.29
CA TYR A 392 7.07 -10.48 -26.74
C TYR A 392 6.28 -11.65 -27.35
N GLU A 393 7.02 -12.60 -27.92
CA GLU A 393 6.47 -13.84 -28.44
C GLU A 393 7.16 -15.04 -27.76
N ALA A 394 6.37 -15.98 -27.25
CA ALA A 394 6.88 -17.24 -26.73
C ALA A 394 5.89 -18.37 -26.99
N GLU A 395 6.39 -19.54 -27.40
CA GLU A 395 5.58 -20.75 -27.46
C GLU A 395 5.58 -21.41 -26.08
N LEU A 396 4.40 -21.49 -25.48
CA LEU A 396 4.18 -22.14 -24.19
C LEU A 396 3.63 -23.55 -24.37
N PRO A 397 3.92 -24.48 -23.44
CA PRO A 397 3.26 -25.78 -23.41
C PRO A 397 1.75 -25.60 -23.13
N ASP A 398 0.94 -26.62 -23.44
CA ASP A 398 -0.53 -26.57 -23.39
C ASP A 398 -1.10 -26.05 -22.05
N ASP A 399 -0.42 -26.33 -20.93
CA ASP A 399 -0.79 -25.87 -19.59
C ASP A 399 0.09 -24.73 -19.06
N GLY A 400 1.06 -24.25 -19.85
CA GLY A 400 1.97 -23.16 -19.48
C GLY A 400 1.24 -21.84 -19.20
N TRP A 401 0.19 -21.57 -19.96
CA TRP A 401 -0.70 -20.43 -19.70
C TRP A 401 -1.41 -20.51 -18.35
N GLN A 402 -1.86 -21.70 -17.95
CA GLN A 402 -2.48 -21.91 -16.64
C GLN A 402 -1.46 -21.77 -15.50
N ARG A 403 -0.21 -22.19 -15.72
CA ARG A 403 0.88 -22.00 -14.75
C ARG A 403 1.26 -20.53 -14.58
N LEU A 404 1.27 -19.75 -15.66
CA LEU A 404 1.48 -18.29 -15.61
C LEU A 404 0.36 -17.56 -14.86
N ALA A 405 -0.89 -18.00 -15.03
CA ALA A 405 -2.04 -17.40 -14.35
C ALA A 405 -2.05 -17.63 -12.84
N LYS A 406 -1.56 -18.79 -12.40
CA LYS A 406 -1.49 -19.20 -10.98
C LYS A 406 -0.28 -18.59 -10.23
N ASN A 407 0.46 -17.69 -10.87
CA ASN A 407 1.58 -17.04 -10.23
C ASN A 407 1.11 -15.98 -9.21
N ASP A 408 1.17 -16.33 -7.91
CA ASP A 408 0.81 -15.44 -6.79
C ASP A 408 1.60 -14.12 -6.78
N ALA A 409 2.83 -14.09 -7.32
CA ALA A 409 3.63 -12.85 -7.42
C ALA A 409 2.91 -11.77 -8.24
N ALA A 410 2.11 -12.19 -9.23
CA ALA A 410 1.35 -11.26 -10.06
C ALA A 410 0.08 -10.72 -9.38
N ALA A 411 -0.20 -11.15 -8.15
CA ALA A 411 -1.32 -10.71 -7.34
C ALA A 411 -0.96 -9.61 -6.31
N SER A 412 0.32 -9.47 -5.95
CA SER A 412 0.78 -8.56 -4.88
C SER A 412 1.32 -7.20 -5.37
N GLY A 413 1.00 -6.81 -6.61
CA GLY A 413 1.23 -5.44 -7.10
C GLY A 413 2.65 -5.14 -7.60
N ILE A 414 3.59 -6.08 -7.52
CA ILE A 414 4.92 -5.94 -8.12
C ILE A 414 5.20 -7.09 -9.11
N HIS A 415 5.63 -6.66 -10.30
CA HIS A 415 6.37 -7.38 -11.35
C HIS A 415 5.58 -7.94 -12.54
N GLU A 416 5.11 -7.06 -13.45
CA GLU A 416 4.94 -7.43 -14.87
C GLU A 416 6.23 -8.06 -15.44
N VAL A 417 7.39 -7.61 -14.95
CA VAL A 417 8.72 -8.20 -15.18
C VAL A 417 8.75 -9.69 -14.88
N ALA A 418 8.28 -10.10 -13.69
CA ALA A 418 8.26 -11.51 -13.28
C ALA A 418 7.32 -12.37 -14.15
N GLN A 419 6.31 -11.76 -14.78
CA GLN A 419 5.44 -12.49 -15.72
C GLN A 419 6.13 -12.74 -17.06
N VAL A 420 6.90 -11.77 -17.56
CA VAL A 420 7.72 -11.94 -18.78
C VAL A 420 8.84 -12.94 -18.53
N GLU A 421 9.57 -12.81 -17.42
CA GLU A 421 10.59 -13.76 -16.97
C GLU A 421 10.05 -15.20 -16.93
N ARG A 422 8.91 -15.39 -16.26
CA ARG A 422 8.30 -16.71 -16.12
C ARG A 422 7.77 -17.26 -17.44
N MET A 423 7.29 -16.40 -18.34
CA MET A 423 6.89 -16.83 -19.68
C MET A 423 8.08 -17.43 -20.44
N TYR A 424 9.21 -16.72 -20.48
CA TYR A 424 10.42 -17.21 -21.15
C TYR A 424 11.01 -18.44 -20.45
N GLU A 425 10.86 -18.57 -19.13
CA GLU A 425 11.23 -19.76 -18.39
C GLU A 425 10.41 -21.01 -18.77
N GLU A 426 9.09 -20.88 -18.79
CA GLU A 426 8.17 -21.95 -19.16
C GLU A 426 8.40 -22.39 -20.61
N SER A 427 8.61 -21.43 -21.52
CA SER A 427 8.95 -21.71 -22.91
C SER A 427 10.30 -22.41 -23.06
N SER A 428 11.32 -21.99 -22.30
CA SER A 428 12.65 -22.62 -22.31
C SER A 428 12.60 -24.05 -21.77
N THR A 429 11.78 -24.30 -20.75
CA THR A 429 11.56 -25.64 -20.19
C THR A 429 10.93 -26.56 -21.22
N ALA A 430 9.89 -26.10 -21.92
CA ALA A 430 9.24 -26.86 -22.98
C ALA A 430 10.19 -27.13 -24.17
N ALA A 431 11.00 -26.14 -24.55
CA ALA A 431 12.00 -26.30 -25.60
C ALA A 431 13.08 -27.33 -25.19
N ALA A 432 13.51 -27.34 -23.93
CA ALA A 432 14.47 -28.33 -23.41
C ALA A 432 13.92 -29.76 -23.47
N GLN A 433 12.64 -29.97 -23.14
CA GLN A 433 12.00 -31.28 -23.25
C GLN A 433 11.97 -31.80 -24.70
N LYS A 434 11.90 -30.89 -25.68
CA LYS A 434 11.93 -31.20 -27.12
C LYS A 434 13.35 -31.22 -27.71
N ASN A 435 14.38 -30.97 -26.91
CA ASN A 435 15.76 -30.71 -27.38
C ASN A 435 15.87 -29.60 -28.44
N ASP A 436 14.97 -28.61 -28.39
CA ASP A 436 14.95 -27.46 -29.31
C ASP A 436 15.92 -26.37 -28.81
N PHE A 437 17.19 -26.55 -29.15
CA PHE A 437 18.24 -25.62 -28.73
C PHE A 437 18.09 -24.22 -29.34
N ALA A 438 17.62 -24.12 -30.59
CA ALA A 438 17.43 -22.84 -31.26
C ALA A 438 16.42 -21.97 -30.49
N ARG A 439 15.34 -22.59 -30.00
CA ARG A 439 14.35 -21.90 -29.19
C ARG A 439 14.84 -21.56 -27.78
N ILE A 440 15.61 -22.44 -27.14
CA ILE A 440 16.25 -22.11 -25.85
C ILE A 440 17.13 -20.86 -26.01
N ARG A 441 17.94 -20.81 -27.08
CA ARG A 441 18.79 -19.64 -27.38
C ARG A 441 17.94 -18.39 -27.55
N HIS A 442 16.92 -18.44 -28.42
CA HIS A 442 16.03 -17.32 -28.66
C HIS A 442 15.39 -16.78 -27.37
N ASN A 443 14.88 -17.67 -26.51
CA ASN A 443 14.25 -17.27 -25.26
C ASN A 443 15.23 -16.59 -24.28
N ILE A 444 16.48 -17.05 -24.21
CA ILE A 444 17.50 -16.44 -23.35
C ILE A 444 17.91 -15.07 -23.90
N GLU A 445 18.06 -14.93 -25.21
CA GLU A 445 18.38 -13.66 -25.87
C GLU A 445 17.22 -12.65 -25.74
N ALA A 446 15.97 -13.10 -25.89
CA ALA A 446 14.79 -12.26 -25.72
C ALA A 446 14.60 -11.81 -24.27
N LEU A 447 14.81 -12.71 -23.30
CA LEU A 447 14.78 -12.35 -21.89
C LEU A 447 15.90 -11.36 -21.54
N LEU A 448 17.10 -11.53 -22.09
CA LEU A 448 18.19 -10.57 -21.89
C LEU A 448 17.83 -9.19 -22.45
N ALA A 449 17.25 -9.12 -23.66
CA ALA A 449 16.82 -7.87 -24.26
C ALA A 449 15.75 -7.18 -23.41
N PHE A 450 14.81 -7.95 -22.85
CA PHE A 450 13.80 -7.45 -21.92
C PHE A 450 14.40 -6.86 -20.66
N GLU A 451 15.26 -7.61 -19.96
CA GLU A 451 15.91 -7.14 -18.72
C GLU A 451 16.76 -5.89 -18.95
N LEU A 452 17.38 -5.78 -20.13
CA LEU A 452 18.06 -4.55 -20.52
C LEU A 452 17.04 -3.42 -20.65
N ASP A 453 16.02 -3.56 -21.50
CA ASP A 453 15.02 -2.51 -21.79
C ASP A 453 14.35 -1.94 -20.53
N VAL A 454 14.03 -2.80 -19.56
CA VAL A 454 13.36 -2.41 -18.31
C VAL A 454 14.31 -2.02 -17.16
N GLY A 455 15.63 -2.04 -17.40
CA GLY A 455 16.63 -1.77 -16.36
C GLY A 455 16.64 -2.80 -15.22
N GLY A 456 16.25 -4.05 -15.53
CA GLY A 456 16.10 -5.14 -14.58
C GLY A 456 17.40 -5.78 -14.12
N HIS A 457 17.28 -6.83 -13.30
CA HIS A 457 18.43 -7.48 -12.67
C HIS A 457 19.01 -8.54 -13.61
N LEU A 458 20.14 -8.22 -14.26
CA LEU A 458 20.86 -9.14 -15.16
C LEU A 458 21.28 -10.47 -14.52
N ASP A 459 21.29 -10.55 -13.18
CA ASP A 459 21.53 -11.81 -12.46
C ASP A 459 20.47 -12.88 -12.77
N VAL A 460 19.23 -12.48 -13.10
CA VAL A 460 18.14 -13.40 -13.49
C VAL A 460 18.48 -14.18 -14.77
N VAL A 461 19.25 -13.58 -15.68
CA VAL A 461 19.62 -14.19 -16.98
C VAL A 461 21.03 -14.80 -16.95
N ARG A 462 21.82 -14.52 -15.90
CA ARG A 462 23.24 -14.91 -15.81
C ARG A 462 23.47 -16.42 -15.87
N ASP A 463 22.72 -17.19 -15.09
CA ASP A 463 22.84 -18.64 -15.06
C ASP A 463 22.39 -19.26 -16.38
N ARG A 464 21.39 -18.65 -17.02
CA ARG A 464 20.89 -19.06 -18.34
C ARG A 464 21.93 -18.79 -19.43
N LEU A 465 22.58 -17.63 -19.43
CA LEU A 465 23.69 -17.30 -20.33
C LEU A 465 24.91 -18.21 -20.12
N THR A 466 25.22 -18.56 -18.87
CA THR A 466 26.31 -19.51 -18.58
C THR A 466 26.01 -20.89 -19.16
N THR A 467 24.78 -21.37 -18.97
CA THR A 467 24.29 -22.63 -19.54
C THR A 467 24.29 -22.59 -21.07
N LEU A 468 23.87 -21.47 -21.66
CA LEU A 468 23.88 -21.27 -23.11
C LEU A 468 25.31 -21.35 -23.64
N ALA A 469 26.26 -20.62 -23.06
CA ALA A 469 27.66 -20.63 -23.48
C ALA A 469 28.29 -22.04 -23.42
N GLN A 470 27.90 -22.86 -22.43
CA GLN A 470 28.35 -24.25 -22.37
C GLN A 470 27.78 -25.08 -23.52
N LYS A 471 26.47 -24.97 -23.79
CA LYS A 471 25.83 -25.69 -24.90
C LYS A 471 26.33 -25.23 -26.27
N GLU A 472 26.63 -23.95 -26.45
CA GLU A 472 27.28 -23.41 -27.66
C GLU A 472 28.63 -24.10 -27.91
N MET A 473 29.44 -24.29 -26.86
CA MET A 473 30.69 -25.02 -26.96
C MET A 473 30.49 -26.49 -27.31
N GLU A 474 29.50 -27.15 -26.71
CA GLU A 474 29.16 -28.55 -26.99
C GLU A 474 28.68 -28.75 -28.43
N GLN A 475 28.03 -27.74 -29.03
CA GLN A 475 27.63 -27.72 -30.44
C GLN A 475 28.74 -27.26 -31.41
N GLY A 476 29.90 -26.84 -30.88
CA GLY A 476 31.06 -26.43 -31.68
C GLY A 476 31.08 -24.95 -32.08
N ASP A 477 30.12 -24.12 -31.63
CA ASP A 477 30.08 -22.68 -31.90
C ASP A 477 30.91 -21.91 -30.86
N ARG A 478 32.24 -21.99 -31.03
CA ARG A 478 33.21 -21.43 -30.08
C ARG A 478 33.19 -19.91 -30.01
N ASP A 479 32.88 -19.23 -31.12
CA ASP A 479 32.86 -17.78 -31.19
C ASP A 479 31.67 -17.20 -30.43
N ARG A 480 30.48 -17.80 -30.55
CA ARG A 480 29.32 -17.42 -29.73
C ARG A 480 29.54 -17.68 -28.26
N ALA A 481 30.09 -18.84 -27.90
CA ALA A 481 30.42 -19.14 -26.51
C ALA A 481 31.41 -18.13 -25.92
N ALA A 482 32.41 -17.70 -26.70
CA ALA A 482 33.37 -16.68 -26.29
C ALA A 482 32.71 -15.31 -26.10
N ALA A 483 31.80 -14.92 -27.00
CA ALA A 483 31.05 -13.66 -26.90
C ALA A 483 30.19 -13.61 -25.63
N ILE A 484 29.45 -14.68 -25.32
CA ILE A 484 28.63 -14.75 -24.10
C ILE A 484 29.51 -14.69 -22.84
N ARG A 485 30.64 -15.42 -22.83
CA ARG A 485 31.60 -15.38 -21.70
C ARG A 485 32.22 -14.00 -21.52
N ALA A 486 32.51 -13.28 -22.61
CA ALA A 486 33.01 -11.91 -22.56
C ALA A 486 31.94 -10.96 -21.99
N TYR A 487 30.69 -11.08 -22.43
CA TYR A 487 29.56 -10.33 -21.87
C TYR A 487 29.42 -10.55 -20.35
N LEU A 488 29.42 -11.81 -19.90
CA LEU A 488 29.38 -12.19 -18.48
C LEU A 488 30.62 -11.71 -17.69
N GLY A 489 31.78 -11.59 -18.35
CA GLY A 489 33.01 -11.07 -17.77
C GLY A 489 32.96 -9.56 -17.53
N ASN A 490 32.35 -8.80 -18.44
CA ASN A 490 32.27 -7.34 -18.38
C ASN A 490 31.17 -6.84 -17.43
N HIS A 491 30.12 -7.63 -17.21
CA HIS A 491 28.97 -7.25 -16.37
C HIS A 491 29.03 -7.92 -14.98
N ARG A 492 30.23 -8.05 -14.40
CA ARG A 492 30.40 -8.73 -13.12
C ARG A 492 29.71 -8.03 -11.93
N SER A 493 29.34 -6.74 -12.05
CA SER A 493 28.73 -5.96 -10.95
C SER A 493 28.38 -4.50 -11.29
N ALA A 494 27.92 -4.16 -12.51
CA ALA A 494 27.62 -2.77 -12.88
C ALA A 494 26.13 -2.56 -13.21
N PRO A 495 25.46 -1.52 -12.67
CA PRO A 495 24.13 -1.11 -13.12
C PRO A 495 24.21 -0.54 -14.55
N TRP A 496 23.22 -0.85 -15.38
CA TRP A 496 23.20 -0.55 -16.82
C TRP A 496 22.29 0.64 -17.16
N THR A 497 22.62 1.40 -18.20
CA THR A 497 21.83 2.51 -18.75
C THR A 497 21.26 2.17 -20.14
N PRO A 498 19.98 2.45 -20.43
CA PRO A 498 19.35 2.03 -21.69
C PRO A 498 19.82 2.71 -22.95
N ALA A 499 19.85 1.95 -24.05
CA ALA A 499 20.02 2.44 -25.41
C ALA A 499 18.72 2.25 -26.20
N GLU A 500 18.31 3.31 -26.92
CA GLU A 500 17.06 3.46 -27.66
C GLU A 500 16.75 2.28 -28.63
N SER A 501 15.57 1.67 -28.51
CA SER A 501 15.11 0.58 -29.38
C SER A 501 14.15 1.06 -30.48
N LYS A 502 14.24 0.45 -31.67
CA LYS A 502 13.41 0.73 -32.85
C LYS A 502 12.33 -0.34 -33.05
N VAL A 503 11.17 0.12 -33.53
CA VAL A 503 9.92 -0.64 -33.72
C VAL A 503 9.98 -1.65 -34.90
N PRO A 504 9.57 -2.93 -34.72
CA PRO A 504 9.33 -3.88 -35.81
C PRO A 504 7.85 -3.97 -36.24
N PRO A 505 7.55 -4.58 -37.41
CA PRO A 505 6.24 -4.48 -38.07
C PRO A 505 5.18 -5.50 -37.59
N SER A 506 3.91 -5.14 -37.79
CA SER A 506 2.70 -5.76 -37.22
C SER A 506 2.07 -6.89 -38.05
N HIS A 507 1.65 -7.96 -37.37
CA HIS A 507 0.63 -8.92 -37.85
C HIS A 507 -0.32 -9.27 -36.70
N CYS A 508 -1.50 -8.64 -36.61
CA CYS A 508 -2.67 -9.12 -35.85
C CYS A 508 -3.87 -8.21 -36.17
N GLU A 509 -4.89 -8.77 -36.84
CA GLU A 509 -6.23 -8.19 -36.99
C GLU A 509 -7.12 -8.49 -35.78
#